data_AF-A0A6C0LA03-F1
#
_entry.id   AF-A0A6C0LA03-F1
#
_cell.length_a   1.000
_cell.length_b   1.000
_cell.length_c   1.000
_cell.angle_alpha   90.00
_cell.angle_beta   90.00
_cell.angle_gamma   90.00
#
_symmetry.space_group_name_H-M   'P 1'
#
loop_
_entity.id
_entity.type
_entity.pdbx_description
1 polymer ?
#
loop_
_entity_poly.entity_id
_entity_poly.type
_entity_poly.pdbx_seq_one_letter_code
_entity_poly.pdbx_strand_id
1 'polypeptide(L)'
;MSEYYHMETDSYIFYLTISKGVCIHTLSIGGKKSGCVNVSVNTPESLAVQRGFHKVDIATIPVLGWDIKCAVDKDLPKGGGTVHMIRTILSESVRLYPYVNKYTFTDTSHLPCDNGNEISLLALSVVKHKKTWYERNFHAYIVDSELRKKYHAGLQMLDDPALKVPFYTFTIILQSYKFSKEFQNIYEESSTYSDIFRRIEEIEGDRGLCNSIVGWIRMFIQYIFQFDPHSVLWAIDKEFIPNIQNILTELPSKPRNQFGGKRSTRKGYASRVNINDILEMSL
;
A
#
# COMPACT_ATOMS: atom_id res chain seq x y z
N MET A 1 26.39 -11.24 3.22
CA MET A 1 27.20 -10.30 2.40
C MET A 1 26.26 -9.28 1.78
N SER A 2 26.66 -8.01 1.64
CA SER A 2 25.82 -6.99 1.01
C SER A 2 26.49 -6.44 -0.24
N GLU A 3 25.72 -6.33 -1.31
CA GLU A 3 26.10 -5.77 -2.61
C GLU A 3 25.35 -4.45 -2.81
N TYR A 4 26.02 -3.48 -3.44
CA TYR A 4 25.50 -2.13 -3.63
C TYR A 4 25.56 -1.77 -5.11
N TYR A 5 24.48 -1.24 -5.65
CA TYR A 5 24.39 -0.84 -7.04
C TYR A 5 23.80 0.56 -7.17
N HIS A 6 24.32 1.28 -8.14
CA HIS A 6 23.63 2.40 -8.77
C HIS A 6 22.74 1.82 -9.87
N MET A 7 21.43 2.03 -9.74
CA MET A 7 20.41 1.45 -10.62
C MET A 7 19.72 2.57 -11.38
N GLU A 8 19.94 2.61 -12.68
CA GLU A 8 19.31 3.57 -13.58
C GLU A 8 18.14 2.91 -14.31
N THR A 9 17.00 3.61 -14.30
CA THR A 9 15.80 3.26 -15.07
C THR A 9 15.58 4.35 -16.12
N ASP A 10 14.60 4.16 -17.00
CA ASP A 10 14.17 5.19 -17.96
C ASP A 10 13.77 6.53 -17.31
N SER A 11 13.31 6.50 -16.06
CA SER A 11 12.66 7.63 -15.41
C SER A 11 13.40 8.16 -14.19
N TYR A 12 14.15 7.31 -13.47
CA TYR A 12 14.78 7.64 -12.19
C TYR A 12 16.06 6.86 -11.95
N ILE A 13 16.90 7.40 -11.06
CA ILE A 13 18.07 6.74 -10.52
C ILE A 13 17.82 6.36 -9.06
N PHE A 14 18.12 5.11 -8.74
CA PHE A 14 18.03 4.55 -7.40
C PHE A 14 19.35 3.92 -6.96
N TYR A 15 19.51 3.78 -5.64
CA TYR A 15 20.45 2.84 -5.07
C TYR A 15 19.73 1.54 -4.75
N LEU A 16 20.27 0.43 -5.24
CA LEU A 16 19.85 -0.92 -4.90
C LEU A 16 20.86 -1.52 -3.92
N THR A 17 20.37 -2.08 -2.83
CA THR A 17 21.16 -2.87 -1.88
C THR A 17 20.62 -4.29 -1.85
N ILE A 18 21.49 -5.27 -2.11
CA ILE A 18 21.16 -6.69 -2.01
C ILE A 18 21.89 -7.27 -0.81
N SER A 19 21.14 -7.68 0.20
CA SER A 19 21.70 -8.36 1.38
C SER A 19 21.44 -9.85 1.28
N LYS A 20 22.50 -10.63 1.07
CA LYS A 20 22.45 -12.10 0.98
C LYS A 20 22.69 -12.72 2.35
N GLY A 21 21.64 -13.25 2.95
CA GLY A 21 21.68 -14.10 4.14
C GLY A 21 21.41 -15.56 3.80
N VAL A 22 21.75 -16.47 4.71
CA VAL A 22 21.61 -17.93 4.48
C VAL A 22 20.17 -18.33 4.19
N CYS A 23 19.20 -17.73 4.88
CA CYS A 23 17.79 -18.11 4.76
C CYS A 23 16.96 -17.16 3.88
N ILE A 24 17.38 -15.90 3.80
CA ILE A 24 16.61 -14.81 3.18
C ILE A 24 17.59 -13.87 2.48
N HIS A 25 17.26 -13.52 1.25
CA HIS A 25 17.86 -12.40 0.56
C HIS A 25 16.93 -11.19 0.64
N THR A 26 17.48 -10.01 0.88
CA THR A 26 16.72 -8.76 0.92
C THR A 26 17.20 -7.81 -0.15
N LEU A 27 16.30 -7.40 -1.02
CA LEU A 27 16.49 -6.30 -1.96
C LEU A 27 15.92 -5.05 -1.32
N SER A 28 16.65 -3.94 -1.40
CA SER A 28 16.24 -2.65 -0.86
C SER A 28 16.54 -1.56 -1.87
N ILE A 29 15.52 -0.80 -2.24
CA ILE A 29 15.63 0.34 -3.15
C ILE A 29 15.43 1.64 -2.34
N GLY A 30 16.19 2.67 -2.72
CA GLY A 30 16.04 4.02 -2.20
C GLY A 30 16.97 4.99 -2.92
N GLY A 31 17.14 6.18 -2.38
CA GLY A 31 17.93 7.25 -3.00
C GLY A 31 18.73 7.99 -1.95
N LYS A 32 18.52 9.30 -1.86
CA LYS A 32 19.00 10.13 -0.74
C LYS A 32 18.43 9.67 0.61
N LYS A 33 17.29 8.96 0.61
CA LYS A 33 16.76 8.19 1.74
C LYS A 33 16.87 6.69 1.44
N SER A 34 17.45 5.93 2.36
CA SER A 34 17.61 4.48 2.20
C SER A 34 16.34 3.71 2.57
N GLY A 35 16.14 2.55 1.93
CA GLY A 35 15.15 1.55 2.35
C GLY A 35 13.71 2.03 2.22
N CYS A 36 13.40 2.64 1.08
CA CYS A 36 12.05 3.09 0.77
C CYS A 36 11.14 1.90 0.48
N VAL A 37 11.61 0.95 -0.32
CA VAL A 37 10.91 -0.32 -0.55
C VAL A 37 11.89 -1.47 -0.36
N ASN A 38 11.44 -2.52 0.33
CA ASN A 38 12.22 -3.74 0.53
C ASN A 38 11.43 -4.96 0.06
N VAL A 39 12.13 -5.90 -0.57
CA VAL A 39 11.61 -7.22 -0.93
C VAL A 39 12.48 -8.27 -0.26
N SER A 40 11.86 -9.19 0.47
CA SER A 40 12.50 -10.34 1.11
C SER A 40 12.15 -11.60 0.34
N VAL A 41 13.18 -12.32 -0.12
CA VAL A 41 13.06 -13.55 -0.89
C VAL A 41 13.63 -14.70 -0.08
N ASN A 42 12.85 -15.78 0.08
CA ASN A 42 13.31 -16.99 0.73
C ASN A 42 14.31 -17.72 -0.19
N THR A 43 15.39 -18.23 0.40
CA THR A 43 16.39 -19.02 -0.34
C THR A 43 16.00 -20.51 -0.33
N PRO A 44 16.27 -21.27 -1.41
CA PRO A 44 16.07 -22.72 -1.43
C PRO A 44 16.85 -23.45 -0.32
N GLU A 45 18.01 -22.92 0.07
CA GLU A 45 18.90 -23.48 1.09
C GLU A 45 18.39 -23.24 2.52
N SER A 46 17.37 -22.40 2.69
CA SER A 46 16.78 -22.12 4.00
C SER A 46 16.19 -23.38 4.63
N LEU A 47 16.59 -23.67 5.87
CA LEU A 47 16.00 -24.77 6.66
C LEU A 47 14.48 -24.63 6.80
N ALA A 48 13.96 -23.40 6.85
CA ALA A 48 12.51 -23.17 6.94
C ALA A 48 11.78 -23.55 5.64
N VAL A 49 12.43 -23.37 4.49
CA VAL A 49 11.92 -23.84 3.19
C VAL A 49 12.01 -25.36 3.10
N GLN A 50 13.15 -25.95 3.47
CA GLN A 50 13.36 -27.40 3.46
C GLN A 50 12.39 -28.14 4.38
N ARG A 51 11.96 -27.52 5.49
CA ARG A 51 10.97 -28.05 6.43
C ARG A 51 9.52 -27.68 6.08
N GLY A 52 9.29 -26.95 4.99
CA GLY A 52 7.95 -26.58 4.52
C GLY A 52 7.25 -25.45 5.29
N PHE A 53 7.96 -24.72 6.17
CA PHE A 53 7.40 -23.55 6.87
C PHE A 53 7.31 -22.31 5.99
N HIS A 54 8.18 -22.20 4.98
CA HIS A 54 8.16 -21.13 4.00
C HIS A 54 8.15 -21.71 2.60
N LYS A 55 7.49 -21.01 1.68
CA LYS A 55 7.49 -21.39 0.28
C LYS A 55 8.55 -20.58 -0.46
N VAL A 56 9.37 -21.28 -1.25
CA VAL A 56 10.46 -20.66 -2.02
C VAL A 56 9.94 -19.75 -3.13
N ASP A 57 8.75 -20.05 -3.67
CA ASP A 57 8.09 -19.29 -4.73
C ASP A 57 7.33 -18.05 -4.23
N ILE A 58 7.37 -17.77 -2.92
CA ILE A 58 6.74 -16.60 -2.30
C ILE A 58 7.80 -15.68 -1.70
N ALA A 59 7.81 -14.44 -2.18
CA ALA A 59 8.51 -13.33 -1.57
C ALA A 59 7.55 -12.46 -0.73
N THR A 60 8.11 -11.65 0.17
CA THR A 60 7.37 -10.72 1.01
C THR A 60 7.89 -9.31 0.81
N ILE A 61 6.99 -8.31 0.84
CA ILE A 61 7.34 -6.89 0.78
C ILE A 61 7.14 -6.30 2.19
N PRO A 62 8.14 -6.40 3.08
CA PRO A 62 7.99 -5.98 4.48
C PRO A 62 7.98 -4.46 4.67
N VAL A 63 8.55 -3.72 3.71
CA VAL A 63 8.60 -2.26 3.78
C VAL A 63 8.15 -1.71 2.44
N LEU A 64 7.09 -0.92 2.51
CA LEU A 64 6.55 -0.11 1.44
C LEU A 64 6.48 1.32 1.98
N GLY A 65 7.25 2.23 1.41
CA GLY A 65 7.37 3.57 1.94
C GLY A 65 7.76 4.54 0.85
N TRP A 66 7.19 5.74 0.94
CA TRP A 66 7.53 6.84 0.04
C TRP A 66 8.21 7.96 0.82
N ASP A 67 9.12 8.64 0.14
CA ASP A 67 9.72 9.91 0.54
C ASP A 67 10.17 10.62 -0.74
N ILE A 68 10.09 11.95 -0.73
CA ILE A 68 10.58 12.76 -1.84
C ILE A 68 12.05 12.47 -2.18
N LYS A 69 12.84 12.02 -1.18
CA LYS A 69 14.26 11.66 -1.30
C LYS A 69 14.51 10.19 -1.66
N CYS A 70 13.48 9.44 -2.06
CA CYS A 70 13.64 8.03 -2.45
C CYS A 70 14.32 7.83 -3.81
N ALA A 71 14.48 8.87 -4.63
CA ALA A 71 15.34 8.86 -5.81
C ALA A 71 16.65 9.63 -5.58
N VAL A 72 17.64 9.37 -6.43
CA VAL A 72 18.99 9.96 -6.34
C VAL A 72 19.09 11.25 -7.13
N ASP A 73 18.64 11.20 -8.38
CA ASP A 73 18.77 12.25 -9.40
C ASP A 73 17.83 13.43 -9.15
N LYS A 74 16.57 13.13 -8.79
CA LYS A 74 15.53 14.13 -8.57
C LYS A 74 14.58 13.73 -7.46
N ASP A 75 13.68 14.64 -7.12
CA ASP A 75 12.62 14.39 -6.17
C ASP A 75 11.63 13.36 -6.75
N LEU A 76 11.33 12.32 -5.97
CA LEU A 76 10.40 11.27 -6.38
C LEU A 76 8.97 11.78 -6.16
N PRO A 77 8.18 12.05 -7.21
CA PRO A 77 6.80 12.48 -7.03
C PRO A 77 5.98 11.37 -6.37
N LYS A 78 4.94 11.77 -5.63
CA LYS A 78 3.94 10.84 -5.10
C LYS A 78 3.16 10.18 -6.25
N GLY A 79 2.48 9.07 -5.97
CA GLY A 79 1.70 8.37 -6.99
C GLY A 79 2.61 7.71 -8.02
N GLY A 80 2.74 8.31 -9.21
CA GLY A 80 3.49 7.75 -10.33
C GLY A 80 4.94 7.35 -9.99
N GLY A 81 5.66 8.20 -9.25
CA GLY A 81 7.03 7.89 -8.80
C GLY A 81 7.07 6.71 -7.81
N THR A 82 6.12 6.63 -6.87
CA THR A 82 5.97 5.49 -5.94
C THR A 82 5.70 4.20 -6.71
N VAL A 83 4.77 4.24 -7.68
CA VAL A 83 4.44 3.10 -8.53
C VAL A 83 5.68 2.63 -9.29
N HIS A 84 6.42 3.56 -9.89
CA HIS A 84 7.65 3.26 -10.63
C HIS A 84 8.70 2.60 -9.74
N MET A 85 8.94 3.15 -8.54
CA MET A 85 9.90 2.59 -7.58
C MET A 85 9.55 1.16 -7.16
N ILE A 86 8.28 0.90 -6.83
CA ILE A 86 7.81 -0.44 -6.45
C ILE A 86 7.93 -1.40 -7.64
N ARG A 87 7.50 -1.00 -8.84
CA ARG A 87 7.65 -1.83 -10.05
C ARG A 87 9.12 -2.14 -10.35
N THR A 88 10.00 -1.17 -10.16
CA THR A 88 11.45 -1.32 -10.42
C THR A 88 12.05 -2.40 -9.53
N ILE A 89 11.82 -2.35 -8.21
CA ILE A 89 12.37 -3.37 -7.30
C ILE A 89 11.72 -4.74 -7.49
N LEU A 90 10.44 -4.78 -7.85
CA LEU A 90 9.74 -6.03 -8.18
C LEU A 90 10.31 -6.66 -9.46
N SER A 91 10.48 -5.87 -10.53
CA SER A 91 11.12 -6.29 -11.78
C SER A 91 12.51 -6.86 -11.54
N GLU A 92 13.32 -6.14 -10.76
CA GLU A 92 14.67 -6.56 -10.42
C GLU A 92 14.69 -7.84 -9.56
N SER A 93 13.74 -7.96 -8.64
CA SER A 93 13.54 -9.21 -7.88
C SER A 93 13.19 -10.38 -8.78
N VAL A 94 12.31 -10.19 -9.77
CA VAL A 94 11.93 -11.25 -10.73
C VAL A 94 13.14 -11.68 -11.56
N ARG A 95 13.97 -10.73 -11.98
CA ARG A 95 15.19 -10.99 -12.75
C ARG A 95 16.20 -11.82 -11.96
N LEU A 96 16.40 -11.49 -10.69
CA LEU A 96 17.37 -12.16 -9.81
C LEU A 96 16.86 -13.49 -9.24
N TYR A 97 15.54 -13.60 -9.01
CA TYR A 97 14.91 -14.78 -8.40
C TYR A 97 13.74 -15.26 -9.25
N PRO A 98 14.01 -15.87 -10.42
CA PRO A 98 12.97 -16.25 -11.37
C PRO A 98 12.00 -17.31 -10.83
N TYR A 99 12.35 -18.01 -9.75
CA TYR A 99 11.49 -18.97 -9.07
C TYR A 99 10.39 -18.33 -8.22
N VAL A 100 10.48 -17.02 -7.92
CA VAL A 100 9.43 -16.30 -7.18
C VAL A 100 8.25 -16.06 -8.12
N ASN A 101 7.08 -16.57 -7.75
CA ASN A 101 5.84 -16.44 -8.51
C ASN A 101 4.88 -15.44 -7.86
N LYS A 102 5.08 -15.09 -6.59
CA LYS A 102 4.14 -14.27 -5.82
C LYS A 102 4.85 -13.39 -4.80
N TYR A 103 4.34 -12.17 -4.65
CA TYR A 103 4.82 -11.19 -3.68
C TYR A 103 3.71 -10.83 -2.71
N THR A 104 3.95 -11.05 -1.42
CA THR A 104 2.95 -10.86 -0.37
C THR A 104 3.24 -9.66 0.51
N PHE A 105 2.21 -8.97 0.98
CA PHE A 105 2.34 -7.81 1.86
C PHE A 105 1.07 -7.56 2.66
N THR A 106 1.16 -6.73 3.71
CA THR A 106 0.01 -6.24 4.45
C THR A 106 -0.13 -4.75 4.21
N ASP A 107 -1.31 -4.31 3.75
CA ASP A 107 -1.56 -2.90 3.51
C ASP A 107 -1.83 -2.17 4.82
N THR A 108 -0.84 -1.39 5.23
CA THR A 108 -0.92 -0.48 6.38
C THR A 108 -0.66 0.96 5.96
N SER A 109 -0.96 1.29 4.70
CA SER A 109 -0.72 2.60 4.11
C SER A 109 -1.74 3.62 4.61
N HIS A 110 -1.28 4.83 4.96
CA HIS A 110 -2.11 5.91 5.50
C HIS A 110 -1.79 7.25 4.85
N LEU A 111 -2.75 8.17 4.92
CA LEU A 111 -2.69 9.52 4.38
C LEU A 111 -2.97 10.55 5.46
N PRO A 112 -2.18 11.63 5.56
CA PRO A 112 -2.55 12.76 6.39
C PRO A 112 -3.72 13.51 5.74
N CYS A 113 -4.78 13.72 6.50
CA CYS A 113 -5.82 14.69 6.18
C CYS A 113 -5.40 16.10 6.66
N ASP A 114 -6.03 17.15 6.13
CA ASP A 114 -5.70 18.55 6.48
C ASP A 114 -5.93 18.87 7.97
N ASN A 115 -6.82 18.11 8.65
CA ASN A 115 -7.06 18.24 10.09
C ASN A 115 -5.98 17.55 10.97
N GLY A 116 -4.92 17.01 10.39
CA GLY A 116 -3.83 16.33 11.09
C GLY A 116 -4.11 14.87 11.47
N ASN A 117 -5.30 14.34 11.17
CA ASN A 117 -5.59 12.91 11.33
C ASN A 117 -5.03 12.11 10.15
N GLU A 118 -4.86 10.81 10.34
CA GLU A 118 -4.45 9.89 9.28
C GLU A 118 -5.63 8.99 8.86
N ILE A 119 -5.92 8.94 7.55
CA ILE A 119 -6.90 8.03 6.96
C ILE A 119 -6.19 6.85 6.29
N SER A 120 -6.79 5.66 6.34
CA SER A 120 -6.30 4.52 5.57
C SER A 120 -6.40 4.78 4.08
N LEU A 121 -5.29 4.58 3.35
CA LEU A 121 -5.25 4.65 1.89
C LEU A 121 -6.17 3.61 1.26
N LEU A 122 -6.18 2.39 1.83
CA LEU A 122 -7.07 1.31 1.40
C LEU A 122 -8.53 1.78 1.44
N ALA A 123 -8.93 2.33 2.58
CA ALA A 123 -10.29 2.79 2.80
C ALA A 123 -10.67 3.93 1.84
N LEU A 124 -9.81 4.95 1.73
CA LEU A 124 -10.06 6.09 0.84
C LEU A 124 -10.13 5.66 -0.63
N SER A 125 -9.21 4.78 -1.07
CA SER A 125 -9.19 4.30 -2.45
C SER A 125 -10.43 3.47 -2.78
N VAL A 126 -10.89 2.63 -1.84
CA VAL A 126 -12.13 1.87 -1.99
C VAL A 126 -13.34 2.78 -2.16
N VAL A 127 -13.50 3.82 -1.34
CA VAL A 127 -14.68 4.69 -1.47
C VAL A 127 -14.66 5.54 -2.73
N LYS A 128 -13.48 5.99 -3.19
CA LYS A 128 -13.33 6.80 -4.41
C LYS A 128 -13.38 5.97 -5.69
N HIS A 129 -12.83 4.76 -5.67
CA HIS A 129 -12.51 4.01 -6.89
C HIS A 129 -12.99 2.56 -6.90
N LYS A 130 -13.63 2.10 -5.81
CA LYS A 130 -14.14 0.73 -5.64
C LYS A 130 -13.05 -0.34 -5.80
N LYS A 131 -11.80 0.07 -5.59
CA LYS A 131 -10.59 -0.75 -5.63
C LYS A 131 -9.57 -0.12 -4.71
N THR A 132 -8.74 -0.94 -4.09
CA THR A 132 -7.56 -0.46 -3.39
C THR A 132 -6.54 0.16 -4.35
N TRP A 133 -5.64 0.99 -3.83
CA TRP A 133 -4.56 1.56 -4.63
C TRP A 133 -3.66 0.48 -5.22
N TYR A 134 -3.42 -0.61 -4.48
CA TYR A 134 -2.59 -1.71 -4.95
C TYR A 134 -3.27 -2.56 -6.02
N GLU A 135 -4.59 -2.76 -5.96
CA GLU A 135 -5.34 -3.40 -7.05
C GLU A 135 -5.20 -2.64 -8.36
N ARG A 136 -5.35 -1.31 -8.31
CA ARG A 136 -5.31 -0.46 -9.50
C ARG A 136 -3.93 -0.42 -10.16
N ASN A 137 -2.86 -0.47 -9.36
CA ASN A 137 -1.50 -0.24 -9.85
C ASN A 137 -0.69 -1.54 -10.03
N PHE A 138 -1.04 -2.62 -9.33
CA PHE A 138 -0.26 -3.86 -9.29
C PHE A 138 -1.11 -5.13 -9.40
N HIS A 139 -2.42 -5.02 -9.68
CA HIS A 139 -3.32 -6.18 -9.69
C HIS A 139 -3.28 -6.98 -8.37
N ALA A 140 -3.04 -6.29 -7.25
CA ALA A 140 -2.96 -6.94 -5.96
C ALA A 140 -4.31 -7.57 -5.57
N TYR A 141 -4.30 -8.64 -4.78
CA TYR A 141 -5.52 -9.31 -4.33
C TYR A 141 -5.36 -9.90 -2.93
N ILE A 142 -6.47 -10.11 -2.22
CA ILE A 142 -6.46 -10.78 -0.91
C ILE A 142 -6.18 -12.27 -1.07
N VAL A 143 -5.16 -12.79 -0.37
CA VAL A 143 -4.71 -14.18 -0.50
C VAL A 143 -5.79 -15.18 -0.08
N ASP A 144 -6.46 -14.92 1.05
CA ASP A 144 -7.54 -15.77 1.56
C ASP A 144 -8.78 -15.67 0.65
N SER A 145 -9.27 -16.81 0.16
CA SER A 145 -10.37 -16.85 -0.81
C SER A 145 -11.71 -16.44 -0.20
N GLU A 146 -11.97 -16.75 1.07
CA GLU A 146 -13.23 -16.39 1.72
C GLU A 146 -13.25 -14.89 2.05
N LEU A 147 -12.13 -14.33 2.52
CA LEU A 147 -12.00 -12.89 2.71
C LEU A 147 -12.08 -12.15 1.37
N ARG A 148 -11.54 -12.71 0.28
CA ARG A 148 -11.66 -12.12 -1.07
C ARG A 148 -13.12 -12.10 -1.55
N LYS A 149 -13.89 -13.16 -1.31
CA LYS A 149 -15.34 -13.18 -1.62
C LYS A 149 -16.09 -12.10 -0.83
N LYS A 150 -15.82 -12.01 0.49
CA LYS A 150 -16.40 -10.96 1.35
C LYS A 150 -16.02 -9.55 0.88
N TYR A 151 -14.78 -9.35 0.48
CA TYR A 151 -14.31 -8.09 -0.09
C TYR A 151 -15.11 -7.70 -1.33
N HIS A 152 -15.26 -8.61 -2.31
CA HIS A 152 -16.04 -8.34 -3.52
C HIS A 152 -17.53 -8.11 -3.22
N ALA A 153 -18.12 -8.86 -2.28
CA ALA A 153 -19.49 -8.61 -1.83
C ALA A 153 -19.64 -7.23 -1.17
N GLY A 154 -18.68 -6.82 -0.33
CA GLY A 154 -18.70 -5.50 0.30
C GLY A 154 -18.48 -4.35 -0.69
N LEU A 155 -17.71 -4.58 -1.78
CA LEU A 155 -17.65 -3.60 -2.88
C LEU A 155 -19.02 -3.42 -3.55
N GLN A 156 -19.79 -4.50 -3.73
CA GLN A 156 -21.15 -4.41 -4.29
C GLN A 156 -22.10 -3.65 -3.37
N MET A 157 -21.94 -3.75 -2.05
CA MET A 157 -22.73 -2.98 -1.08
C MET A 157 -22.59 -1.46 -1.28
N LEU A 158 -21.49 -0.97 -1.85
CA LEU A 158 -21.31 0.46 -2.08
C LEU A 158 -22.34 1.05 -3.05
N ASP A 159 -22.78 0.24 -4.02
CA ASP A 159 -23.67 0.64 -5.13
C ASP A 159 -25.08 0.08 -5.02
N ASP A 160 -25.34 -0.83 -4.08
CA ASP A 160 -26.65 -1.45 -3.94
C ASP A 160 -27.56 -0.60 -3.02
N PRO A 161 -28.61 0.05 -3.55
CA PRO A 161 -29.51 0.86 -2.73
C PRO A 161 -30.31 0.02 -1.73
N ALA A 162 -30.53 -1.28 -1.98
CA ALA A 162 -31.23 -2.16 -1.06
C ALA A 162 -30.37 -2.52 0.17
N LEU A 163 -29.05 -2.35 0.08
CA LEU A 163 -28.10 -2.64 1.16
C LEU A 163 -27.72 -1.38 1.96
N LYS A 164 -28.15 -0.19 1.53
CA LYS A 164 -27.98 1.05 2.30
C LYS A 164 -28.96 1.10 3.46
N VAL A 165 -28.45 1.02 4.69
CA VAL A 165 -29.29 1.06 5.89
C VAL A 165 -29.84 2.46 6.17
N PRO A 166 -30.94 2.60 6.93
CA PRO A 166 -31.40 3.90 7.42
C PRO A 166 -30.34 4.63 8.24
N PHE A 167 -30.35 5.96 8.23
CA PHE A 167 -29.33 6.78 8.89
C PHE A 167 -29.17 6.44 10.38
N TYR A 168 -30.28 6.23 11.10
CA TYR A 168 -30.23 5.83 12.50
C TYR A 168 -29.44 4.53 12.71
N THR A 169 -29.70 3.50 11.90
CA THR A 169 -28.96 2.22 11.93
C THR A 169 -27.48 2.42 11.60
N PHE A 170 -27.18 3.27 10.61
CA PHE A 170 -25.80 3.61 10.24
C PHE A 170 -25.03 4.24 11.41
N THR A 171 -25.65 5.16 12.15
CA THR A 171 -25.00 5.79 13.32
C THR A 171 -24.71 4.79 14.45
N ILE A 172 -25.59 3.80 14.67
CA ILE A 172 -25.37 2.70 15.62
C ILE A 172 -24.19 1.83 15.19
N ILE A 173 -24.15 1.43 13.91
CA ILE A 173 -23.10 0.56 13.37
C ILE A 173 -21.72 1.20 13.53
N LEU A 174 -21.61 2.49 13.20
CA LEU A 174 -20.32 3.17 13.20
C LEU A 174 -19.88 3.66 14.57
N GLN A 175 -20.75 3.58 15.58
CA GLN A 175 -20.49 4.04 16.95
C GLN A 175 -19.92 5.48 16.98
N SER A 176 -20.23 6.28 15.96
CA SER A 176 -19.58 7.57 15.75
C SER A 176 -20.27 8.64 16.60
N TYR A 177 -19.44 9.37 17.34
CA TYR A 177 -19.90 10.41 18.24
C TYR A 177 -20.17 11.70 17.45
N LYS A 178 -21.38 11.77 16.88
CA LYS A 178 -22.02 12.93 16.21
C LYS A 178 -21.64 13.16 14.75
N PHE A 179 -22.57 12.84 13.86
CA PHE A 179 -22.62 13.35 12.51
C PHE A 179 -23.27 14.74 12.49
N SER A 180 -22.83 15.61 11.58
CA SER A 180 -23.47 16.91 11.37
C SER A 180 -24.84 16.75 10.70
N LYS A 181 -25.68 17.79 10.80
CA LYS A 181 -26.99 17.78 10.14
C LYS A 181 -26.83 17.79 8.62
N GLU A 182 -25.78 18.46 8.14
CA GLU A 182 -25.39 18.51 6.74
C GLU A 182 -25.05 17.11 6.22
N PHE A 183 -24.27 16.34 6.96
CA PHE A 183 -23.97 14.94 6.62
C PHE A 183 -25.22 14.08 6.61
N GLN A 184 -26.12 14.24 7.59
CA GLN A 184 -27.40 13.52 7.62
C GLN A 184 -28.23 13.80 6.36
N ASN A 185 -28.34 15.06 5.94
CA ASN A 185 -29.07 15.41 4.72
C ASN A 185 -28.44 14.74 3.48
N ILE A 186 -27.11 14.81 3.34
CA ILE A 186 -26.40 14.12 2.25
C ILE A 186 -26.70 12.61 2.29
N TYR A 187 -26.67 12.00 3.48
CA TYR A 187 -26.96 10.58 3.66
C TYR A 187 -28.37 10.23 3.22
N GLU A 188 -29.38 10.97 3.66
CA GLU A 188 -30.79 10.69 3.40
C GLU A 188 -31.17 10.91 1.93
N GLU A 189 -30.57 11.90 1.27
CA GLU A 189 -30.79 12.19 -0.16
C GLU A 189 -30.05 11.25 -1.12
N SER A 190 -29.05 10.52 -0.62
CA SER A 190 -28.25 9.60 -1.43
C SER A 190 -28.91 8.23 -1.55
N SER A 191 -28.94 7.67 -2.76
CA SER A 191 -29.47 6.31 -2.99
C SER A 191 -28.53 5.21 -2.51
N THR A 192 -27.22 5.42 -2.62
CA THR A 192 -26.18 4.40 -2.33
C THR A 192 -25.08 4.98 -1.44
N TYR A 193 -24.18 4.13 -0.92
CA TYR A 193 -23.01 4.63 -0.19
C TYR A 193 -22.04 5.36 -1.12
N SER A 194 -21.84 4.88 -2.34
CA SER A 194 -21.04 5.59 -3.34
C SER A 194 -21.58 6.98 -3.66
N ASP A 195 -22.90 7.17 -3.70
CA ASP A 195 -23.49 8.50 -3.88
C ASP A 195 -23.18 9.44 -2.71
N ILE A 196 -23.11 8.93 -1.47
CA ILE A 196 -22.73 9.73 -0.29
C ILE A 196 -21.30 10.26 -0.46
N PHE A 197 -20.35 9.37 -0.75
CA PHE A 197 -18.95 9.76 -0.90
C PHE A 197 -18.75 10.74 -2.06
N ARG A 198 -19.41 10.50 -3.21
CA ARG A 198 -19.36 11.40 -4.36
C ARG A 198 -19.91 12.79 -4.01
N ARG A 199 -21.05 12.87 -3.32
CA ARG A 199 -21.64 14.17 -2.92
C ARG A 199 -20.77 14.93 -1.93
N ILE A 200 -20.15 14.24 -0.96
CA ILE A 200 -19.19 14.87 -0.05
C ILE A 200 -18.01 15.43 -0.84
N GLU A 201 -17.47 14.65 -1.78
CA GLU A 201 -16.38 15.09 -2.65
C GLU A 201 -16.77 16.27 -3.55
N GLU A 202 -17.98 16.29 -4.10
CA GLU A 202 -18.52 17.40 -4.89
C GLU A 202 -18.66 18.70 -4.08
N ILE A 203 -19.02 18.60 -2.79
CA ILE A 203 -19.25 19.75 -1.91
C ILE A 203 -17.95 20.26 -1.28
N GLU A 204 -17.12 19.34 -0.77
CA GLU A 204 -15.95 19.68 0.06
C GLU A 204 -14.60 19.46 -0.65
N GLY A 205 -14.63 18.86 -1.85
CA GLY A 205 -13.43 18.43 -2.58
C GLY A 205 -12.74 17.22 -1.95
N ASP A 206 -11.66 16.76 -2.59
CA ASP A 206 -10.84 15.62 -2.15
C ASP A 206 -10.37 15.75 -0.69
N ARG A 207 -9.93 16.94 -0.30
CA ARG A 207 -9.42 17.20 1.05
C ARG A 207 -10.52 17.23 2.08
N GLY A 208 -11.68 17.77 1.69
CA GLY A 208 -12.90 17.75 2.49
C GLY A 208 -13.36 16.34 2.79
N LEU A 209 -13.47 15.50 1.75
CA LEU A 209 -13.83 14.09 1.89
C LEU A 209 -12.95 13.37 2.92
N CYS A 210 -11.62 13.55 2.87
CA CYS A 210 -10.70 12.99 3.87
C CYS A 210 -11.12 13.38 5.29
N ASN A 211 -11.31 14.68 5.52
CA ASN A 211 -11.64 15.23 6.83
C ASN A 211 -13.01 14.77 7.34
N SER A 212 -14.03 14.66 6.48
CA SER A 212 -15.38 14.30 6.90
C SER A 212 -15.58 12.79 7.11
N ILE A 213 -14.72 11.93 6.56
CA ILE A 213 -14.83 10.47 6.74
C ILE A 213 -13.79 9.86 7.69
N VAL A 214 -12.63 10.51 7.92
CA VAL A 214 -11.52 9.91 8.68
C VAL A 214 -11.91 9.37 10.05
N GLY A 215 -12.87 10.01 10.74
CA GLY A 215 -13.31 9.61 12.08
C GLY A 215 -14.09 8.29 12.15
N TRP A 216 -14.66 7.81 11.03
CA TRP A 216 -15.57 6.66 11.04
C TRP A 216 -15.31 5.65 9.91
N ILE A 217 -14.52 6.02 8.90
CA ILE A 217 -14.32 5.21 7.70
C ILE A 217 -13.77 3.81 8.00
N ARG A 218 -12.92 3.66 9.00
CA ARG A 218 -12.39 2.35 9.40
C ARG A 218 -13.52 1.40 9.82
N MET A 219 -14.45 1.88 10.64
CA MET A 219 -15.60 1.10 11.09
C MET A 219 -16.53 0.78 9.92
N PHE A 220 -16.72 1.73 9.01
CA PHE A 220 -17.52 1.51 7.81
C PHE A 220 -16.94 0.43 6.90
N ILE A 221 -15.63 0.47 6.65
CA ILE A 221 -14.93 -0.55 5.85
C ILE A 221 -15.04 -1.92 6.50
N GLN A 222 -14.87 -2.02 7.83
CA GLN A 222 -15.06 -3.27 8.56
C GLN A 222 -16.51 -3.78 8.48
N TYR A 223 -17.49 -2.88 8.50
CA TYR A 223 -18.90 -3.21 8.32
C TYR A 223 -19.18 -3.79 6.92
N ILE A 224 -18.75 -3.12 5.85
CA ILE A 224 -19.06 -3.60 4.48
C ILE A 224 -18.27 -4.89 4.15
N PHE A 225 -17.04 -5.04 4.64
CA PHE A 225 -16.23 -6.22 4.34
C PHE A 225 -16.43 -7.37 5.33
N GLN A 226 -16.98 -7.12 6.52
CA GLN A 226 -17.14 -8.14 7.57
C GLN A 226 -15.80 -8.77 8.00
N PHE A 227 -14.71 -7.99 7.92
CA PHE A 227 -13.36 -8.27 8.45
C PHE A 227 -12.52 -6.97 8.45
N ASP A 228 -11.35 -6.96 9.14
CA ASP A 228 -10.41 -5.83 9.07
C ASP A 228 -9.41 -6.01 7.91
N PRO A 229 -9.52 -5.24 6.81
CA PRO A 229 -8.63 -5.40 5.65
C PRO A 229 -7.18 -4.95 5.91
N HIS A 230 -6.88 -4.28 7.03
CA HIS A 230 -5.50 -3.93 7.40
C HIS A 230 -4.74 -5.10 8.02
N SER A 231 -5.45 -6.18 8.36
CA SER A 231 -4.89 -7.40 8.95
C SER A 231 -4.75 -8.55 7.97
N VAL A 232 -5.16 -8.35 6.71
CA VAL A 232 -5.14 -9.41 5.70
C VAL A 232 -3.88 -9.35 4.86
N LEU A 233 -3.48 -10.53 4.37
CA LEU A 233 -2.36 -10.66 3.46
C LEU A 233 -2.85 -10.42 2.02
N TRP A 234 -2.21 -9.46 1.36
CA TRP A 234 -2.35 -9.17 -0.06
C TRP A 234 -1.24 -9.85 -0.85
N ALA A 235 -1.47 -10.10 -2.13
CA ALA A 235 -0.51 -10.66 -3.04
C ALA A 235 -0.53 -9.97 -4.40
N ILE A 236 0.64 -9.92 -5.05
CA ILE A 236 0.85 -9.56 -6.46
C ILE A 236 1.48 -10.77 -7.13
N ASP A 237 0.87 -11.25 -8.22
CA ASP A 237 1.43 -12.36 -8.99
C ASP A 237 2.50 -11.86 -9.98
N LYS A 238 3.50 -12.71 -10.24
CA LYS A 238 4.67 -12.39 -11.06
C LYS A 238 4.30 -11.92 -12.46
N GLU A 239 3.25 -12.50 -13.06
CA GLU A 239 2.80 -12.15 -14.41
C GLU A 239 2.35 -10.68 -14.56
N PHE A 240 1.98 -10.01 -13.46
CA PHE A 240 1.58 -8.61 -13.47
C PHE A 240 2.76 -7.65 -13.24
N ILE A 241 3.97 -8.17 -13.01
CA ILE A 241 5.17 -7.34 -12.80
C ILE A 241 5.78 -7.02 -14.16
N PRO A 242 5.85 -5.72 -14.54
CA PRO A 242 6.44 -5.36 -15.82
C PRO A 242 7.94 -5.62 -15.81
N ASN A 243 8.48 -6.00 -16.97
CA ASN A 243 9.92 -6.05 -17.17
C ASN A 243 10.45 -4.63 -17.42
N ILE A 244 11.01 -4.04 -16.39
CA ILE A 244 11.69 -2.73 -16.46
C ILE A 244 13.17 -2.98 -16.73
N GLN A 245 13.69 -2.39 -17.80
CA GLN A 245 15.11 -2.40 -18.11
C GLN A 245 15.86 -1.52 -17.11
N ASN A 246 16.76 -2.15 -16.35
CA ASN A 246 17.60 -1.48 -15.36
C ASN A 246 19.06 -1.59 -15.79
N ILE A 247 19.79 -0.48 -15.75
CA ILE A 247 21.25 -0.48 -15.88
C ILE A 247 21.82 -0.49 -14.46
N LEU A 248 22.58 -1.54 -14.13
CA LEU A 248 23.20 -1.70 -12.82
C LEU A 248 24.71 -1.45 -12.90
N THR A 249 25.16 -0.47 -12.14
CA THR A 249 26.59 -0.19 -11.93
C THR A 249 26.95 -0.54 -10.49
N GLU A 250 27.82 -1.54 -10.31
CA GLU A 250 28.26 -1.96 -8.98
C GLU A 250 29.04 -0.84 -8.27
N LEU A 251 28.78 -0.69 -6.97
CA LEU A 251 29.44 0.28 -6.11
C LEU A 251 30.35 -0.44 -5.11
N PRO A 252 31.57 0.08 -4.87
CA PRO A 252 32.52 -0.56 -3.96
C PRO A 252 32.09 -0.52 -2.49
N SER A 253 31.14 0.36 -2.15
CA SER A 253 30.64 0.51 -0.78
C SER A 253 29.26 1.16 -0.75
N LYS A 254 28.60 1.11 0.41
CA LYS A 254 27.31 1.76 0.63
C LYS A 254 27.39 3.27 0.35
N PRO A 255 26.45 3.85 -0.42
CA PRO A 255 26.43 5.29 -0.67
C PRO A 255 26.37 6.11 0.63
N ARG A 256 27.27 7.10 0.78
CA ARG A 256 27.35 7.95 2.00
C ARG A 256 26.08 8.75 2.27
N ASN A 257 25.34 9.10 1.21
CA ASN A 257 24.14 9.93 1.30
C ASN A 257 22.88 9.15 1.70
N GLN A 258 22.99 7.84 1.91
CA GLN A 258 21.93 7.06 2.54
C GLN A 258 21.93 7.31 4.05
N PHE A 259 21.45 8.49 4.46
CA PHE A 259 21.21 8.79 5.87
C PHE A 259 20.12 7.84 6.38
N GLY A 260 20.54 6.79 7.07
CA GLY A 260 19.63 6.03 7.90
C GLY A 260 19.08 6.99 8.94
N GLY A 261 17.77 7.24 8.93
CA GLY A 261 17.14 7.92 10.06
C GLY A 261 17.61 7.24 11.33
N LYS A 262 18.20 7.99 12.27
CA LYS A 262 18.72 7.48 13.55
C LYS A 262 17.75 6.41 14.06
N ARG A 263 18.22 5.16 14.18
CA ARG A 263 17.46 4.09 14.84
C ARG A 263 17.24 4.54 16.27
N SER A 264 16.11 5.20 16.57
CA SER A 264 15.63 5.22 17.94
C SER A 264 15.12 3.81 18.21
N THR A 265 15.84 3.08 19.05
CA THR A 265 15.35 1.87 19.69
C THR A 265 14.21 2.27 20.63
N ARG A 266 13.00 2.46 20.08
CA ARG A 266 11.78 2.30 20.87
C ARG A 266 11.31 0.86 20.67
N LYS A 267 11.43 0.05 21.73
CA LYS A 267 10.67 -1.20 21.86
C LYS A 267 9.19 -0.82 21.79
N GLY A 268 8.50 -1.27 20.74
CA GLY A 268 7.08 -1.06 20.53
C GLY A 268 6.78 -1.25 19.05
N TYR A 269 5.95 -2.26 18.74
CA TYR A 269 5.32 -2.57 17.46
C TYR A 269 5.95 -1.93 16.21
N ALA A 270 6.57 -2.75 15.36
CA ALA A 270 7.04 -2.34 14.04
C ALA A 270 5.85 -1.93 13.14
N SER A 271 5.39 -0.69 13.28
CA SER A 271 4.50 0.01 12.35
C SER A 271 5.33 1.00 11.53
N ARG A 272 5.84 0.56 10.38
CA ARG A 272 6.39 1.48 9.36
C ARG A 272 6.10 0.99 7.95
N VAL A 273 4.91 1.32 7.48
CA VAL A 273 4.55 1.53 6.08
C VAL A 273 3.67 2.77 6.11
N ASN A 274 4.29 3.95 5.99
CA ASN A 274 3.56 5.20 5.82
C ASN A 274 3.78 5.61 4.36
N ILE A 275 2.96 5.05 3.48
CA ILE A 275 2.86 5.54 2.11
C ILE A 275 1.92 6.75 2.18
N ASN A 276 2.52 7.91 2.45
CA ASN A 276 1.87 9.20 2.34
C ASN A 276 1.53 9.48 0.87
N ASP A 277 0.39 8.95 0.45
CA ASP A 277 -0.15 8.91 -0.90
C ASP A 277 -0.92 10.17 -1.36
N ILE A 278 -1.04 10.26 -2.69
CA ILE A 278 -2.06 10.89 -3.56
C ILE A 278 -2.47 12.36 -3.30
N LEU A 279 -1.94 13.26 -4.13
CA LEU A 279 -2.64 14.47 -4.58
C LEU A 279 -2.63 14.66 -6.10
N GLU A 280 -2.27 13.64 -6.87
CA GLU A 280 -2.36 13.67 -8.34
C GLU A 280 -2.88 12.32 -8.85
N MET A 281 -4.18 12.12 -8.70
CA MET A 281 -4.92 11.22 -9.58
C MET A 281 -5.99 12.06 -10.27
N SER A 282 -5.63 12.61 -11.43
CA SER A 282 -6.51 13.22 -12.44
C SER A 282 -7.42 14.36 -11.97
N LEU A 283 -7.24 15.66 -12.26
CA LEU A 283 -6.53 16.39 -13.34
C LEU A 283 -5.63 15.59 -14.29
#